data_AF-A0A366WXS6-F1
#
_entry.id   AF-A0A366WXS6-F1
#
_cell.length_a   1.000
_cell.length_b   1.000
_cell.length_c   1.000
_cell.angle_alpha   90.00
_cell.angle_beta   90.00
_cell.angle_gamma   90.00
#
_symmetry.space_group_name_H-M   'P 1'
#
loop_
_entity.id
_entity.type
_entity.pdbx_description
1 polymer ?
#
loop_
_entity_poly.entity_id
_entity_poly.type
_entity_poly.pdbx_seq_one_letter_code
_entity_poly.pdbx_strand_id
1 'polypeptide(L)'
;MRVPRFVLFSCFLLALTTPAFAEPLAKSLFGAKTTGSQQAAAPFGSYAKGCVAGAVQLPESGPTWQAMRLSRNRNWGHPETIDYIKKLSTFARNQRGWSGLYIGDISQPRGGPMLSGHRSHQIGLDIDIWMLPANNLNLSRKHRENISSISMRRSKGAFVNSNWTPQHHAILRAAAKDKRTARIFVFPGAKVQMCKDEKGNRKWLRKIRPWYGHHYHFHVRLKCPRGMKGCVNQAAPPKGDGCADAQKWVNDILSPPPPKPRDPNAPKPKPRREYVLSDLPKQCRSVLQSQ
;
A
#
# COMPACT_ATOMS: atom_id res chain seq x y z
N MET A 1 70.67 12.33 51.77
CA MET A 1 70.31 12.47 50.34
C MET A 1 70.11 11.09 49.72
N ARG A 2 68.86 10.75 49.34
CA ARG A 2 68.48 9.85 48.22
C ARG A 2 66.96 9.65 48.27
N VAL A 3 66.25 10.28 47.34
CA VAL A 3 64.79 10.18 47.15
C VAL A 3 64.55 9.07 46.10
N PRO A 4 63.59 8.14 46.30
CA PRO A 4 63.27 7.13 45.30
C PRO A 4 62.39 7.75 44.20
N ARG A 5 62.79 7.54 42.93
CA ARG A 5 62.01 7.93 41.75
C ARG A 5 60.89 6.92 41.52
N PHE A 6 59.63 7.35 41.69
CA PHE A 6 58.47 6.65 41.16
C PHE A 6 58.31 6.97 39.67
N VAL A 7 58.35 5.95 38.82
CA VAL A 7 58.02 6.05 37.39
C VAL A 7 56.52 5.80 37.24
N LEU A 8 55.73 6.85 36.98
CA LEU A 8 54.33 6.71 36.57
C LEU A 8 54.27 6.25 35.11
N PHE A 9 53.81 5.02 34.88
CA PHE A 9 53.35 4.59 33.56
C PHE A 9 51.96 5.18 33.28
N SER A 10 51.91 6.24 32.49
CA SER A 10 50.66 6.82 31.99
C SER A 10 50.15 5.97 30.82
N CYS A 11 49.18 5.10 31.10
CA CYS A 11 48.54 4.26 30.09
C CYS A 11 47.55 5.13 29.29
N PHE A 12 47.99 5.64 28.13
CA PHE A 12 47.13 6.34 27.17
C PHE A 12 46.08 5.35 26.61
N LEU A 13 44.84 5.44 27.09
CA LEU A 13 43.69 4.81 26.42
C LEU A 13 43.44 5.58 25.11
N LEU A 14 43.90 5.03 23.98
CA LEU A 14 43.45 5.46 22.66
C LEU A 14 41.96 5.12 22.53
N ALA A 15 41.10 6.12 22.66
CA ALA A 15 39.69 5.99 22.27
C ALA A 15 39.64 5.85 20.74
N LEU A 16 39.50 4.61 20.25
CA LEU A 16 39.21 4.31 18.85
C LEU A 16 37.81 4.89 18.51
N THR A 17 37.79 6.09 17.95
CA THR A 17 36.59 6.69 17.38
C THR A 17 36.27 5.97 16.06
N THR A 18 35.46 4.92 16.12
CA THR A 18 34.95 4.30 14.89
C THR A 18 34.08 5.32 14.14
N PRO A 19 34.36 5.60 12.85
CA PRO A 19 33.53 6.52 12.08
C PRO A 19 32.09 5.98 12.03
N ALA A 20 31.13 6.80 12.48
CA ALA A 20 29.72 6.47 12.41
C ALA A 20 29.25 6.54 10.95
N PHE A 21 29.28 5.41 10.24
CA PHE A 21 28.69 5.31 8.91
C PHE A 21 27.16 5.46 9.01
N ALA A 22 26.60 6.39 8.22
CA ALA A 22 25.16 6.54 8.12
C ALA A 22 24.52 5.25 7.59
N GLU A 23 23.53 4.72 8.32
CA GLU A 23 22.84 3.50 7.91
C GLU A 23 22.15 3.69 6.55
N PRO A 24 22.27 2.73 5.60
CA PRO A 24 21.63 2.85 4.30
C PRO A 24 20.10 2.94 4.41
N LEU A 25 19.50 3.68 3.47
CA LEU A 25 18.04 3.82 3.41
C LEU A 25 17.38 2.46 3.21
N ALA A 26 16.34 2.18 3.99
CA ALA A 26 15.63 0.92 3.93
C ALA A 26 15.01 0.68 2.54
N LYS A 27 14.55 1.75 1.85
CA LYS A 27 14.02 1.61 0.48
C LYS A 27 15.04 1.06 -0.51
N SER A 28 16.32 1.43 -0.36
CA SER A 28 17.41 0.93 -1.21
C SER A 28 17.69 -0.53 -0.90
N LEU A 29 17.71 -0.90 0.38
CA LEU A 29 17.93 -2.29 0.83
C LEU A 29 16.82 -3.23 0.36
N PHE A 30 15.56 -2.87 0.58
CA PHE A 30 14.40 -3.68 0.19
C PHE A 30 14.19 -3.70 -1.32
N GLY A 31 14.41 -2.57 -2.00
CA GLY A 31 14.29 -2.47 -3.45
C GLY A 31 15.35 -3.25 -4.23
N ALA A 32 16.49 -3.58 -3.61
CA ALA A 32 17.52 -4.41 -4.21
C ALA A 32 17.19 -5.92 -4.20
N LYS A 33 16.18 -6.36 -3.45
CA LYS A 33 15.81 -7.78 -3.39
C LYS A 33 14.92 -8.17 -4.57
N THR A 34 15.28 -9.26 -5.24
CA THR A 34 14.57 -9.78 -6.41
C THR A 34 13.60 -10.91 -6.06
N THR A 35 13.79 -11.58 -4.92
CA THR A 35 13.00 -12.73 -4.46
C THR A 35 12.52 -12.57 -3.01
N GLY A 36 11.44 -13.29 -2.68
CA GLY A 36 10.93 -13.40 -1.31
C GLY A 36 11.94 -13.99 -0.33
N SER A 37 11.72 -13.82 0.97
CA SER A 37 12.53 -14.50 1.98
C SER A 37 12.12 -15.97 2.13
N GLN A 38 13.07 -16.85 2.41
CA GLN A 38 12.83 -18.27 2.72
C GLN A 38 12.40 -18.43 4.18
N GLN A 39 11.22 -17.90 4.50
CA GLN A 39 10.65 -17.94 5.83
C GLN A 39 9.16 -18.23 5.75
N ALA A 40 8.56 -18.62 6.87
CA ALA A 40 7.11 -18.65 6.97
C ALA A 40 6.52 -17.26 6.70
N ALA A 41 5.37 -17.22 6.01
CA ALA A 41 4.73 -15.98 5.64
C ALA A 41 4.29 -15.18 6.87
N ALA A 42 4.83 -13.98 7.04
CA ALA A 42 4.50 -13.13 8.19
C ALA A 42 4.68 -11.64 7.84
N PRO A 43 3.61 -10.83 7.96
CA PRO A 43 3.73 -9.37 7.90
C PRO A 43 4.25 -8.82 9.24
N PHE A 44 5.21 -7.89 9.18
CA PHE A 44 5.79 -7.24 10.34
C PHE A 44 5.63 -5.72 10.28
N GLY A 45 5.18 -5.13 11.39
CA GLY A 45 4.97 -3.68 11.51
C GLY A 45 3.63 -3.21 10.94
N SER A 46 3.61 -1.96 10.52
CA SER A 46 2.42 -1.31 9.94
C SER A 46 2.54 -1.21 8.42
N TYR A 47 1.41 -0.97 7.75
CA TYR A 47 1.32 -0.91 6.28
C TYR A 47 2.32 0.04 5.59
N ALA A 48 2.78 1.07 6.30
CA ALA A 48 3.73 2.09 5.81
C ALA A 48 5.03 2.18 6.64
N LYS A 49 5.28 1.19 7.51
CA LYS A 49 6.50 1.08 8.30
C LYS A 49 6.68 -0.38 8.73
N GLY A 50 7.19 -1.20 7.82
CA GLY A 50 7.23 -2.65 8.00
C GLY A 50 7.92 -3.40 6.88
N CYS A 51 7.80 -4.72 6.90
CA CYS A 51 8.29 -5.66 5.89
C CYS A 51 7.39 -6.91 5.87
N VAL A 52 7.63 -7.83 4.93
CA VAL A 52 6.95 -9.13 4.89
C VAL A 52 7.93 -10.27 4.66
N ALA A 53 7.90 -11.26 5.55
CA ALA A 53 8.57 -12.54 5.38
C ALA A 53 7.73 -13.48 4.52
N GLY A 54 8.37 -14.37 3.77
CA GLY A 54 7.68 -15.45 3.04
C GLY A 54 6.60 -14.96 2.08
N ALA A 55 6.76 -13.73 1.54
CA ALA A 55 5.85 -13.24 0.53
C ALA A 55 5.99 -14.09 -0.74
N VAL A 56 4.84 -14.41 -1.33
CA VAL A 56 4.75 -15.22 -2.55
C VAL A 56 4.40 -14.31 -3.71
N GLN A 57 4.97 -14.62 -4.87
CA GLN A 57 4.69 -13.89 -6.10
C GLN A 57 3.28 -14.25 -6.60
N LEU A 58 2.47 -13.26 -6.94
CA LEU A 58 1.31 -13.46 -7.80
C LEU A 58 1.84 -13.87 -9.18
N PRO A 59 1.46 -15.05 -9.72
CA PRO A 59 1.83 -15.42 -11.08
C PRO A 59 1.48 -14.29 -12.03
N GLU A 60 2.41 -13.95 -12.92
CA GLU A 60 2.28 -12.75 -13.76
C GLU A 60 0.98 -12.75 -14.55
N SER A 61 0.53 -13.92 -14.99
CA SER A 61 -0.75 -14.17 -15.63
C SER A 61 -1.48 -15.29 -14.91
N GLY A 62 -2.81 -15.21 -14.88
CA GLY A 62 -3.67 -16.31 -14.48
C GLY A 62 -4.99 -16.28 -15.25
N PRO A 63 -5.88 -17.26 -15.02
CA PRO A 63 -7.11 -17.41 -15.80
C PRO A 63 -8.04 -16.19 -15.76
N THR A 64 -7.93 -15.37 -14.71
CA THR A 64 -8.79 -14.20 -14.49
C THR A 64 -8.01 -12.96 -14.08
N TRP A 65 -6.69 -12.91 -14.27
CA TRP A 65 -5.90 -11.73 -13.94
C TRP A 65 -4.62 -11.61 -14.77
N GLN A 66 -4.09 -10.39 -14.85
CA GLN A 66 -2.70 -10.13 -15.21
C GLN A 66 -2.11 -9.08 -14.26
N ALA A 67 -0.91 -9.30 -13.74
CA ALA A 67 -0.15 -8.27 -13.04
C ALA A 67 0.26 -7.14 -14.02
N MET A 68 0.53 -5.94 -13.57
CA MET A 68 0.90 -4.82 -14.46
C MET A 68 2.21 -4.22 -13.99
N ARG A 69 2.94 -3.54 -14.89
CA ARG A 69 4.24 -2.93 -14.56
C ARG A 69 5.22 -3.93 -13.95
N LEU A 70 5.39 -5.08 -14.60
CA LEU A 70 6.25 -6.19 -14.19
C LEU A 70 7.70 -5.76 -13.93
N SER A 71 8.20 -4.79 -14.69
CA SER A 71 9.54 -4.21 -14.51
C SER A 71 9.80 -3.70 -13.09
N ARG A 72 8.75 -3.36 -12.32
CA ARG A 72 8.86 -2.88 -10.94
C ARG A 72 9.13 -3.97 -9.92
N ASN A 73 8.90 -5.25 -10.26
CA ASN A 73 8.95 -6.39 -9.34
C ASN A 73 8.09 -6.21 -8.08
N ARG A 74 6.83 -5.76 -8.25
CA ARG A 74 5.91 -5.43 -7.15
C ARG A 74 4.69 -6.34 -7.03
N ASN A 75 4.70 -7.50 -7.68
CA ASN A 75 3.62 -8.48 -7.63
C ASN A 75 3.80 -9.52 -6.50
N TRP A 76 4.32 -9.11 -5.34
CA TRP A 76 4.58 -9.99 -4.19
C TRP A 76 3.69 -9.64 -3.01
N GLY A 77 3.17 -10.63 -2.30
CA GLY A 77 2.32 -10.39 -1.14
C GLY A 77 2.24 -11.58 -0.19
N HIS A 78 1.57 -11.37 0.94
CA HIS A 78 1.23 -12.47 1.83
C HIS A 78 0.32 -13.49 1.09
N PRO A 79 0.40 -14.80 1.36
CA PRO A 79 -0.43 -15.81 0.69
C PRO A 79 -1.93 -15.48 0.72
N GLU A 80 -2.46 -14.98 1.84
CA GLU A 80 -3.87 -14.53 1.92
C GLU A 80 -4.22 -13.38 0.97
N THR A 81 -3.24 -12.52 0.64
CA THR A 81 -3.39 -11.42 -0.32
C THR A 81 -3.49 -11.97 -1.74
N ILE A 82 -2.64 -12.96 -2.07
CA ILE A 82 -2.68 -13.62 -3.37
C ILE A 82 -4.00 -14.38 -3.56
N ASP A 83 -4.45 -15.10 -2.54
CA ASP A 83 -5.77 -15.75 -2.55
C ASP A 83 -6.90 -14.73 -2.72
N TYR A 84 -6.85 -13.61 -2.00
CA TYR A 84 -7.84 -12.54 -2.13
C TYR A 84 -7.93 -12.01 -3.56
N ILE A 85 -6.79 -11.78 -4.21
CA ILE A 85 -6.73 -11.32 -5.61
C ILE A 85 -7.38 -12.34 -6.53
N LYS A 86 -7.00 -13.62 -6.43
CA LYS A 86 -7.56 -14.70 -7.26
C LYS A 86 -9.08 -14.77 -7.12
N LYS A 87 -9.59 -14.77 -5.89
CA LYS A 87 -11.03 -14.78 -5.59
C LYS A 87 -11.76 -13.57 -6.18
N LEU A 88 -11.26 -12.35 -5.94
CA LEU A 88 -11.89 -11.15 -6.46
C LEU A 88 -11.85 -11.09 -7.99
N SER A 89 -10.76 -11.57 -8.59
CA SER A 89 -10.61 -11.62 -10.04
C SER A 89 -11.57 -12.59 -10.71
N THR A 90 -11.88 -13.71 -10.05
CA THR A 90 -12.93 -14.65 -10.49
C THR A 90 -14.32 -14.01 -10.42
N PHE A 91 -14.61 -13.23 -9.38
CA PHE A 91 -15.86 -12.45 -9.32
C PHE A 91 -15.93 -11.42 -10.45
N ALA A 92 -14.83 -10.73 -10.73
CA ALA A 92 -14.75 -9.73 -11.79
C ALA A 92 -15.02 -10.35 -13.17
N ARG A 93 -14.47 -11.54 -13.47
CA ARG A 93 -14.77 -12.27 -14.73
C ARG A 93 -16.26 -12.47 -14.98
N ASN A 94 -17.08 -12.56 -13.92
CA ASN A 94 -18.52 -12.76 -14.06
C ASN A 94 -19.28 -11.44 -14.27
N GLN A 95 -18.58 -10.30 -14.38
CA GLN A 95 -19.18 -9.00 -14.70
C GLN A 95 -19.14 -8.75 -16.21
N ARG A 96 -20.23 -8.22 -16.77
CA ARG A 96 -20.30 -7.89 -18.21
C ARG A 96 -19.16 -6.95 -18.61
N GLY A 97 -18.38 -7.35 -19.61
CA GLY A 97 -17.23 -6.58 -20.13
C GLY A 97 -15.93 -6.74 -19.33
N TRP A 98 -15.88 -7.67 -18.37
CA TRP A 98 -14.68 -7.99 -17.59
C TRP A 98 -14.34 -9.47 -17.77
N SER A 99 -13.16 -9.77 -18.32
CA SER A 99 -12.60 -11.13 -18.38
C SER A 99 -11.83 -11.48 -17.10
N GLY A 100 -11.54 -10.48 -16.26
CA GLY A 100 -10.70 -10.62 -15.07
C GLY A 100 -10.32 -9.28 -14.46
N LEU A 101 -9.13 -9.19 -13.85
CA LEU A 101 -8.58 -7.95 -13.30
C LEU A 101 -7.14 -7.69 -13.77
N TYR A 102 -6.83 -6.42 -14.01
CA TYR A 102 -5.44 -5.95 -14.07
C TYR A 102 -4.98 -5.53 -12.67
N ILE A 103 -3.92 -6.16 -12.18
CA ILE A 103 -3.40 -5.98 -10.82
C ILE A 103 -2.16 -5.09 -10.87
N GLY A 104 -2.21 -3.95 -10.19
CA GLY A 104 -1.07 -3.04 -10.03
C GLY A 104 -0.08 -3.50 -8.97
N ASP A 105 0.46 -2.54 -8.21
CA ASP A 105 1.45 -2.81 -7.18
C ASP A 105 0.81 -3.54 -5.99
N ILE A 106 1.46 -4.60 -5.49
CA ILE A 106 1.15 -5.30 -4.24
C ILE A 106 2.20 -4.95 -3.20
N SER A 107 3.43 -5.44 -3.33
CA SER A 107 4.59 -5.14 -2.51
C SER A 107 5.87 -5.61 -3.23
N GLN A 108 7.03 -5.11 -2.82
CA GLN A 108 8.33 -5.67 -3.22
C GLN A 108 8.49 -7.10 -2.65
N PRO A 109 9.47 -7.91 -3.10
CA PRO A 109 9.57 -9.31 -2.70
C PRO A 109 9.68 -9.56 -1.20
N ARG A 110 10.25 -8.61 -0.46
CA ARG A 110 10.37 -8.66 1.00
C ARG A 110 9.62 -7.52 1.69
N GLY A 111 8.73 -6.85 0.96
CA GLY A 111 8.02 -5.66 1.42
C GLY A 111 8.92 -4.44 1.56
N GLY A 112 8.82 -3.74 2.68
CA GLY A 112 9.67 -2.60 2.98
C GLY A 112 9.25 -1.31 2.26
N PRO A 113 9.82 -0.16 2.65
CA PRO A 113 9.67 1.09 1.92
C PRO A 113 10.04 0.92 0.44
N MET A 114 9.21 1.45 -0.45
CA MET A 114 9.42 1.34 -1.90
C MET A 114 10.38 2.41 -2.41
N LEU A 115 11.13 2.08 -3.47
CA LEU A 115 11.99 3.03 -4.19
C LEU A 115 11.23 4.27 -4.70
N SER A 116 9.94 4.09 -5.04
CA SER A 116 9.11 5.14 -5.64
C SER A 116 7.61 4.90 -5.41
N GLY A 117 6.83 5.97 -5.50
CA GLY A 117 5.37 5.90 -5.44
C GLY A 117 4.83 5.76 -4.02
N HIS A 118 4.41 4.54 -3.66
CA HIS A 118 3.58 4.28 -2.49
C HIS A 118 4.25 4.65 -1.17
N ARG A 119 3.43 5.08 -0.21
CA ARG A 119 3.84 5.19 1.21
C ARG A 119 3.65 3.87 1.94
N SER A 120 2.58 3.14 1.61
CA SER A 120 2.27 1.83 2.15
C SER A 120 2.79 0.69 1.26
N HIS A 121 2.10 -0.45 1.17
CA HIS A 121 2.56 -1.63 0.41
C HIS A 121 3.85 -2.24 0.95
N GLN A 122 4.13 -2.05 2.24
CA GLN A 122 5.37 -2.52 2.84
C GLN A 122 5.25 -3.91 3.47
N ILE A 123 4.04 -4.40 3.73
CA ILE A 123 3.81 -5.63 4.50
C ILE A 123 3.03 -6.71 3.72
N GLY A 124 2.92 -6.60 2.39
CA GLY A 124 2.28 -7.64 1.58
C GLY A 124 0.76 -7.73 1.74
N LEU A 125 0.09 -6.70 2.27
CA LEU A 125 -1.36 -6.66 2.54
C LEU A 125 -2.10 -5.50 1.85
N ASP A 126 -1.43 -4.80 0.94
CA ASP A 126 -2.01 -3.74 0.11
C ASP A 126 -1.98 -4.16 -1.36
N ILE A 127 -3.00 -3.78 -2.13
CA ILE A 127 -3.15 -4.16 -3.54
C ILE A 127 -3.76 -2.97 -4.29
N ASP A 128 -3.10 -2.52 -5.34
CA ASP A 128 -3.75 -1.65 -6.32
C ASP A 128 -4.40 -2.48 -7.42
N ILE A 129 -5.66 -2.18 -7.73
CA ILE A 129 -6.39 -2.83 -8.81
C ILE A 129 -6.86 -1.76 -9.77
N TRP A 130 -6.51 -1.91 -11.04
CA TRP A 130 -6.81 -0.90 -12.06
C TRP A 130 -8.32 -0.77 -12.25
N MET A 131 -8.76 0.46 -12.49
CA MET A 131 -10.14 0.76 -12.90
C MET A 131 -10.39 0.42 -14.37
N LEU A 132 -9.36 0.15 -15.18
CA LEU A 132 -9.52 -0.35 -16.53
C LEU A 132 -10.09 -1.78 -16.51
N PRO A 133 -11.27 -2.04 -17.12
CA PRO A 133 -11.78 -3.40 -17.27
C PRO A 133 -10.79 -4.28 -18.03
N ALA A 134 -10.40 -5.41 -17.43
CA ALA A 134 -9.53 -6.37 -18.10
C ALA A 134 -10.35 -7.22 -19.07
N ASN A 135 -10.49 -6.76 -20.31
CA ASN A 135 -11.18 -7.47 -21.39
C ASN A 135 -10.23 -8.35 -22.24
N ASN A 136 -8.92 -8.18 -22.09
CA ASN A 136 -7.88 -8.98 -22.74
C ASN A 136 -6.87 -9.46 -21.69
N LEU A 137 -6.77 -10.77 -21.45
CA LEU A 137 -5.81 -11.36 -20.51
C LEU A 137 -4.59 -11.99 -21.19
N ASN A 138 -4.38 -11.68 -22.48
CA ASN A 138 -3.25 -12.14 -23.29
C ASN A 138 -2.28 -11.00 -23.61
N LEU A 139 -2.20 -9.98 -22.75
CA LEU A 139 -1.27 -8.87 -22.97
C LEU A 139 0.18 -9.33 -22.88
N SER A 140 1.00 -8.94 -23.86
CA SER A 140 2.45 -9.13 -23.81
C SER A 140 3.07 -8.31 -22.68
N ARG A 141 4.26 -8.71 -22.22
CA ARG A 141 5.02 -7.96 -21.20
C ARG A 141 5.22 -6.50 -21.59
N LYS A 142 5.63 -6.23 -22.85
CA LYS A 142 5.77 -4.86 -23.38
C LYS A 142 4.46 -4.06 -23.30
N HIS A 143 3.33 -4.69 -23.64
CA HIS A 143 2.05 -4.02 -23.57
C HIS A 143 1.66 -3.67 -22.13
N ARG A 144 1.91 -4.58 -21.17
CA ARG A 144 1.66 -4.37 -19.73
C ARG A 144 2.50 -3.26 -19.10
N GLU A 145 3.65 -2.92 -19.69
CA GLU A 145 4.44 -1.75 -19.30
C GLU A 145 3.89 -0.43 -19.86
N ASN A 146 3.29 -0.46 -21.05
CA ASN A 146 2.96 0.75 -21.80
C ASN A 146 1.49 1.19 -21.68
N ILE A 147 0.54 0.27 -21.52
CA ILE A 147 -0.86 0.68 -21.33
C ILE A 147 -1.07 1.41 -20.02
N SER A 148 -2.04 2.30 -19.95
CA SER A 148 -2.42 2.96 -18.72
C SER A 148 -3.86 2.63 -18.37
N SER A 149 -4.17 2.68 -17.07
CA SER A 149 -5.55 2.60 -16.63
C SER A 149 -6.32 3.87 -17.00
N ILE A 150 -7.64 3.81 -16.92
CA ILE A 150 -8.54 4.91 -17.27
C ILE A 150 -9.04 5.65 -16.03
N SER A 151 -9.26 6.95 -16.17
CA SER A 151 -9.83 7.77 -15.10
C SER A 151 -11.35 7.59 -15.01
N MET A 152 -11.85 7.49 -13.78
CA MET A 152 -13.27 7.40 -13.43
C MET A 152 -13.87 8.71 -12.94
N ARG A 153 -13.06 9.78 -12.83
CA ARG A 153 -13.50 11.06 -12.23
C ARG A 153 -13.77 12.15 -13.25
N ARG A 154 -14.66 13.08 -12.89
CA ARG A 154 -14.80 14.44 -13.44
C ARG A 154 -14.87 15.48 -12.32
N SER A 155 -14.86 16.76 -12.67
CA SER A 155 -14.96 17.90 -11.72
C SER A 155 -14.01 17.74 -10.52
N LYS A 156 -12.71 17.58 -10.82
CA LYS A 156 -11.64 17.41 -9.82
C LYS A 156 -11.80 16.23 -8.84
N GLY A 157 -12.74 15.30 -9.07
CA GLY A 157 -13.01 14.16 -8.18
C GLY A 157 -14.35 14.22 -7.45
N ALA A 158 -15.12 15.29 -7.65
CA ALA A 158 -16.46 15.45 -7.06
C ALA A 158 -17.46 14.42 -7.59
N PHE A 159 -17.32 13.99 -8.86
CA PHE A 159 -18.25 13.07 -9.50
C PHE A 159 -17.55 11.98 -10.29
N VAL A 160 -18.25 10.86 -10.48
CA VAL A 160 -17.89 9.86 -11.48
C VAL A 160 -18.13 10.41 -12.91
N ASN A 161 -17.38 9.93 -13.88
CA ASN A 161 -17.60 10.21 -15.31
C ASN A 161 -18.35 9.05 -16.00
N SER A 162 -18.52 9.13 -17.32
CA SER A 162 -19.21 8.11 -18.14
C SER A 162 -18.52 6.74 -18.18
N ASN A 163 -17.24 6.64 -17.83
CA ASN A 163 -16.53 5.37 -17.77
C ASN A 163 -16.89 4.55 -16.51
N TRP A 164 -17.43 5.19 -15.48
CA TRP A 164 -17.87 4.48 -14.28
C TRP A 164 -19.13 3.68 -14.58
N THR A 165 -19.09 2.38 -14.29
CA THR A 165 -20.19 1.46 -14.60
C THR A 165 -20.69 0.74 -13.35
N PRO A 166 -21.90 0.15 -13.39
CA PRO A 166 -22.39 -0.71 -12.31
C PRO A 166 -21.45 -1.89 -11.98
N GLN A 167 -20.64 -2.36 -12.94
CA GLN A 167 -19.65 -3.42 -12.71
C GLN A 167 -18.51 -2.95 -11.80
N HIS A 168 -18.05 -1.71 -11.94
CA HIS A 168 -17.06 -1.13 -11.02
C HIS A 168 -17.59 -1.11 -9.59
N HIS A 169 -18.83 -0.63 -9.41
CA HIS A 169 -19.52 -0.68 -8.11
C HIS A 169 -19.60 -2.11 -7.58
N ALA A 170 -20.04 -3.07 -8.42
CA ALA A 170 -20.18 -4.47 -8.01
C ALA A 170 -18.86 -5.09 -7.56
N ILE A 171 -17.76 -4.84 -8.27
CA ILE A 171 -16.41 -5.32 -7.91
C ILE A 171 -15.94 -4.69 -6.60
N LEU A 172 -16.08 -3.37 -6.43
CA LEU A 172 -15.76 -2.67 -5.18
C LEU A 172 -16.57 -3.18 -3.99
N ARG A 173 -17.86 -3.49 -4.21
CA ARG A 173 -18.73 -4.11 -3.22
C ARG A 173 -18.26 -5.51 -2.85
N ALA A 174 -17.91 -6.35 -3.82
CA ALA A 174 -17.39 -7.70 -3.57
C ALA A 174 -16.05 -7.64 -2.81
N ALA A 175 -15.15 -6.75 -3.24
CA ALA A 175 -13.88 -6.47 -2.57
C ALA A 175 -14.08 -6.05 -1.10
N ALA A 176 -15.04 -5.16 -0.83
CA ALA A 176 -15.33 -4.71 0.53
C ALA A 176 -16.01 -5.78 1.39
N LYS A 177 -16.85 -6.63 0.81
CA LYS A 177 -17.57 -7.69 1.53
C LYS A 177 -16.65 -8.82 2.01
N ASP A 178 -15.47 -9.01 1.41
CA ASP A 178 -14.52 -9.99 1.92
C ASP A 178 -14.09 -9.65 3.37
N LYS A 179 -14.08 -10.67 4.24
CA LYS A 179 -13.79 -10.51 5.68
C LYS A 179 -12.37 -10.01 5.96
N ARG A 180 -11.43 -10.30 5.04
CA ARG A 180 -10.03 -9.88 5.11
C ARG A 180 -9.88 -8.38 4.86
N THR A 181 -10.76 -7.76 4.07
CA THR A 181 -10.65 -6.34 3.74
C THR A 181 -10.85 -5.45 4.97
N ALA A 182 -9.87 -4.58 5.23
CA ALA A 182 -9.90 -3.54 6.25
C ALA A 182 -10.42 -2.21 5.67
N ARG A 183 -9.88 -1.80 4.53
CA ARG A 183 -10.22 -0.55 3.82
C ARG A 183 -10.09 -0.73 2.32
N ILE A 184 -10.83 0.07 1.56
CA ILE A 184 -10.58 0.30 0.15
C ILE A 184 -10.52 1.80 -0.07
N PHE A 185 -9.44 2.32 -0.63
CA PHE A 185 -9.31 3.74 -0.98
C PHE A 185 -9.71 3.98 -2.43
N VAL A 186 -10.59 4.96 -2.63
CA VAL A 186 -11.12 5.42 -3.92
C VAL A 186 -11.31 6.93 -3.88
N PHE A 187 -11.42 7.59 -5.03
CA PHE A 187 -11.75 9.01 -5.07
C PHE A 187 -13.15 9.32 -4.47
N PRO A 188 -13.39 10.56 -3.97
CA PRO A 188 -14.62 10.91 -3.25
C PRO A 188 -15.92 10.70 -4.03
N GLY A 189 -15.95 11.10 -5.31
CA GLY A 189 -17.13 10.96 -6.17
C GLY A 189 -17.60 9.52 -6.33
N ALA A 190 -16.69 8.53 -6.42
CA ALA A 190 -17.07 7.12 -6.46
C ALA A 190 -17.74 6.66 -5.16
N LYS A 191 -17.23 7.11 -4.00
CA LYS A 191 -17.86 6.81 -2.71
C LYS A 191 -19.27 7.38 -2.65
N VAL A 192 -19.47 8.64 -3.03
CA VAL A 192 -20.79 9.27 -3.07
C VAL A 192 -21.72 8.55 -4.05
N GLN A 193 -21.23 8.17 -5.24
CA GLN A 193 -22.02 7.40 -6.21
C GLN A 193 -22.48 6.06 -5.61
N MET A 194 -21.56 5.27 -5.03
CA MET A 194 -21.92 4.02 -4.37
C MET A 194 -22.92 4.21 -3.22
N CYS A 195 -22.80 5.33 -2.49
CA CYS A 195 -23.75 5.69 -1.44
C CYS A 195 -25.15 6.02 -1.97
N LYS A 196 -25.29 6.53 -3.19
CA LYS A 196 -26.59 6.79 -3.82
C LYS A 196 -27.21 5.51 -4.37
N ASP A 197 -26.38 4.67 -4.98
CA ASP A 197 -26.84 3.48 -5.70
C ASP A 197 -27.16 2.29 -4.78
N GLU A 198 -26.50 2.17 -3.63
CA GLU A 198 -26.66 1.00 -2.76
C GLU A 198 -27.96 1.02 -1.95
N LYS A 199 -28.81 0.03 -2.18
CA LYS A 199 -30.04 -0.21 -1.41
C LYS A 199 -29.84 -1.34 -0.39
N GLY A 200 -30.58 -1.34 0.71
CA GLY A 200 -30.54 -2.41 1.72
C GLY A 200 -29.29 -2.38 2.62
N ASN A 201 -28.59 -3.51 2.76
CA ASN A 201 -27.47 -3.64 3.71
C ASN A 201 -26.19 -2.93 3.22
N ARG A 202 -25.98 -1.75 3.79
CA ARG A 202 -24.87 -0.83 3.47
C ARG A 202 -23.62 -1.01 4.33
N LYS A 203 -23.54 -2.02 5.20
CA LYS A 203 -22.40 -2.18 6.14
C LYS A 203 -21.02 -2.21 5.47
N TRP A 204 -20.95 -2.69 4.23
CA TRP A 204 -19.70 -2.77 3.47
C TRP A 204 -19.15 -1.39 3.07
N LEU A 205 -20.03 -0.39 2.90
CA LEU A 205 -19.65 0.98 2.55
C LEU A 205 -18.69 1.58 3.59
N ARG A 206 -18.79 1.18 4.87
CA ARG A 206 -17.86 1.61 5.94
C ARG A 206 -16.38 1.39 5.58
N LYS A 207 -16.06 0.36 4.80
CA LYS A 207 -14.69 0.06 4.37
C LYS A 207 -14.24 0.90 3.19
N ILE A 208 -15.15 1.48 2.41
CA ILE A 208 -14.82 2.38 1.30
C ILE A 208 -14.46 3.75 1.86
N ARG A 209 -13.21 4.16 1.65
CA ARG A 209 -12.61 5.39 2.18
C ARG A 209 -12.22 6.34 1.05
N PRO A 210 -12.86 7.52 0.94
CA PRO A 210 -12.37 8.57 0.06
C PRO A 210 -10.89 8.90 0.31
N TRP A 211 -10.12 9.04 -0.75
CA TRP A 211 -8.74 9.52 -0.71
C TRP A 211 -8.37 10.26 -1.99
N TYR A 212 -7.41 11.19 -1.90
CA TYR A 212 -6.88 11.90 -3.07
C TYR A 212 -6.29 10.93 -4.09
N GLY A 213 -6.39 11.24 -5.39
CA GLY A 213 -5.99 10.32 -6.44
C GLY A 213 -7.02 9.19 -6.60
N HIS A 214 -6.57 7.93 -6.61
CA HIS A 214 -7.42 6.72 -6.63
C HIS A 214 -8.62 6.75 -7.59
N HIS A 215 -8.43 7.38 -8.75
CA HIS A 215 -9.45 7.48 -9.80
C HIS A 215 -9.11 6.66 -11.04
N TYR A 216 -7.89 6.10 -11.10
CA TYR A 216 -7.46 5.14 -12.12
C TYR A 216 -7.20 3.74 -11.54
N HIS A 217 -7.22 3.60 -10.22
CA HIS A 217 -7.18 2.33 -9.50
C HIS A 217 -7.98 2.49 -8.20
N PHE A 218 -8.36 1.38 -7.58
CA PHE A 218 -8.71 1.36 -6.16
C PHE A 218 -7.64 0.60 -5.39
N HIS A 219 -7.34 1.09 -4.19
CA HIS A 219 -6.36 0.49 -3.30
C HIS A 219 -7.11 -0.36 -2.28
N VAL A 220 -6.90 -1.67 -2.28
CA VAL A 220 -7.40 -2.57 -1.24
C VAL A 220 -6.35 -2.74 -0.15
N ARG A 221 -6.77 -2.62 1.10
CA ARG A 221 -5.98 -2.99 2.28
C ARG A 221 -6.64 -4.14 3.03
N LEU A 222 -5.90 -5.21 3.25
CA LEU A 222 -6.32 -6.34 4.08
C LEU A 222 -5.94 -6.11 5.54
N LYS A 223 -6.65 -6.77 6.46
CA LYS A 223 -6.30 -6.82 7.89
C LYS A 223 -5.06 -7.69 8.08
N CYS A 224 -4.38 -7.50 9.21
CA CYS A 224 -3.40 -8.48 9.66
C CYS A 224 -4.03 -9.88 9.75
N PRO A 225 -3.38 -10.92 9.20
CA PRO A 225 -3.81 -12.31 9.36
C PRO A 225 -3.97 -12.70 10.83
N ARG A 226 -4.90 -13.62 11.11
CA ARG A 226 -5.20 -14.06 12.48
C ARG A 226 -3.96 -14.70 13.10
N GLY A 227 -3.64 -14.34 14.35
CA GLY A 227 -2.50 -14.90 15.09
C GLY A 227 -1.15 -14.24 14.82
N MET A 228 -1.05 -13.33 13.83
CA MET A 228 0.22 -12.66 13.50
C MET A 228 0.52 -11.49 14.45
N LYS A 229 1.15 -11.78 15.60
CA LYS A 229 1.51 -10.78 16.63
C LYS A 229 2.43 -9.67 16.10
N GLY A 230 3.26 -9.97 15.11
CA GLY A 230 4.18 -9.00 14.49
C GLY A 230 3.50 -7.96 13.59
N CYS A 231 2.23 -8.16 13.23
CA CYS A 231 1.50 -7.29 12.32
C CYS A 231 0.62 -6.30 13.07
N VAL A 232 0.70 -5.03 12.69
CA VAL A 232 0.00 -3.93 13.35
C VAL A 232 -1.13 -3.40 12.47
N ASN A 233 -2.37 -3.60 12.92
CA ASN A 233 -3.55 -3.02 12.27
C ASN A 233 -3.60 -1.50 12.46
N GLN A 234 -4.25 -0.82 11.52
CA GLN A 234 -4.73 0.54 11.74
C GLN A 234 -5.97 0.51 12.65
N ALA A 235 -6.28 1.63 13.30
CA ALA A 235 -7.58 1.83 13.94
C ALA A 235 -8.74 1.46 12.99
N ALA A 236 -9.87 1.00 13.53
CA ALA A 236 -11.04 0.72 12.70
C ALA A 236 -11.54 2.00 11.98
N PRO A 237 -12.13 1.89 10.77
CA PRO A 237 -12.86 3.03 10.20
C PRO A 237 -13.93 3.56 11.18
N PRO A 238 -14.30 4.85 11.12
CA PRO A 238 -15.41 5.40 11.90
C PRO A 238 -16.68 4.54 11.80
N LYS A 239 -17.55 4.62 12.81
CA LYS A 239 -18.87 3.96 12.78
C LYS A 239 -19.72 4.55 11.64
N GLY A 240 -20.73 3.80 11.19
CA GLY A 240 -21.59 4.18 10.07
C GLY A 240 -21.02 3.81 8.69
N ASP A 241 -21.71 4.21 7.63
CA ASP A 241 -21.30 3.95 6.24
C ASP A 241 -20.34 5.01 5.67
N GLY A 242 -20.19 6.14 6.36
CA GLY A 242 -19.30 7.25 6.00
C GLY A 242 -19.74 8.03 4.75
N CYS A 243 -21.02 7.99 4.39
CA CYS A 243 -21.55 8.67 3.22
C CYS A 243 -21.67 10.20 3.40
N ALA A 244 -22.03 10.67 4.59
CA ALA A 244 -22.08 12.11 4.90
C ALA A 244 -20.70 12.77 4.78
N ASP A 245 -19.65 12.16 5.36
CA ASP A 245 -18.27 12.64 5.24
C ASP A 245 -17.80 12.71 3.77
N ALA A 246 -18.18 11.71 2.97
CA ALA A 246 -17.85 11.69 1.55
C ALA A 246 -18.55 12.80 0.78
N GLN A 247 -19.83 13.06 1.10
CA GLN A 247 -20.59 14.16 0.50
C GLN A 247 -20.00 15.51 0.90
N LYS A 248 -19.59 15.68 2.17
CA LYS A 248 -18.89 16.89 2.61
C LYS A 248 -17.61 17.11 1.79
N TRP A 249 -16.80 16.08 1.60
CA TRP A 249 -15.58 16.19 0.78
C TRP A 249 -15.90 16.59 -0.66
N VAL A 250 -16.93 15.99 -1.28
CA VAL A 250 -17.39 16.42 -2.61
C VAL A 250 -17.81 17.89 -2.63
N ASN A 251 -18.54 18.36 -1.62
CA ASN A 251 -18.92 19.78 -1.51
C ASN A 251 -17.69 20.68 -1.37
N ASP A 252 -16.72 20.31 -0.54
CA ASP A 252 -15.44 21.04 -0.39
C ASP A 252 -14.59 21.04 -1.69
N ILE A 253 -14.80 20.08 -2.60
CA ILE A 253 -14.14 20.10 -3.94
C ILE A 253 -14.81 21.13 -4.86
N LEU A 254 -16.14 21.24 -4.80
CA LEU A 254 -16.94 22.12 -5.66
C LEU A 254 -16.92 23.56 -5.16
N SER A 255 -16.92 23.74 -3.84
CA SER A 255 -16.85 25.02 -3.14
C SER A 255 -15.78 24.91 -2.05
N PRO A 256 -14.50 25.13 -2.40
CA PRO A 256 -13.41 25.04 -1.44
C PRO A 256 -13.60 26.03 -0.29
N PRO A 257 -13.36 25.63 0.97
CA PRO A 257 -13.36 26.57 2.08
C PRO A 257 -12.24 27.62 1.87
N PRO A 258 -12.40 28.83 2.42
CA PRO A 258 -11.36 29.84 2.36
C PRO A 258 -10.01 29.28 2.85
N PRO A 259 -8.89 29.64 2.19
CA PRO A 259 -7.58 29.19 2.64
C PRO A 259 -7.34 29.67 4.08
N LYS A 260 -6.87 28.77 4.95
CA LYS A 260 -6.42 29.19 6.28
C LYS A 260 -5.20 30.11 6.12
N PRO A 261 -5.17 31.30 6.75
CA PRO A 261 -3.97 32.13 6.77
C PRO A 261 -2.78 31.31 7.24
N ARG A 262 -1.66 31.40 6.51
CA ARG A 262 -0.42 30.77 6.96
C ARG A 262 0.05 31.55 8.19
N ASP A 263 0.16 30.86 9.31
CA ASP A 263 0.83 31.41 10.50
C ASP A 263 2.25 31.86 10.10
N PRO A 264 2.58 33.15 10.20
CA PRO A 264 3.90 33.68 9.83
C PRO A 264 5.04 32.98 10.59
N ASN A 265 4.75 32.45 11.77
CA ASN A 265 5.71 31.75 12.62
C ASN A 265 5.70 30.23 12.45
N ALA A 266 4.85 29.68 11.57
CA ALA A 266 4.79 28.25 11.36
C ALA A 266 6.12 27.73 10.79
N PRO A 267 6.73 26.69 11.41
CA PRO A 267 7.96 26.11 10.90
C PRO A 267 7.76 25.56 9.48
N LYS A 268 8.82 25.58 8.68
CA LYS A 268 8.79 24.99 7.32
C LYS A 268 8.28 23.54 7.40
N PRO A 269 7.44 23.08 6.45
CA PRO A 269 6.99 21.70 6.41
C PRO A 269 8.18 20.75 6.46
N LYS A 270 8.17 19.81 7.41
CA LYS A 270 9.23 18.80 7.50
C LYS A 270 9.23 17.95 6.23
N PRO A 271 10.39 17.73 5.60
CA PRO A 271 10.51 16.82 4.48
C PRO A 271 9.95 15.44 4.83
N ARG A 272 9.53 14.70 3.81
CA ARG A 272 9.09 13.31 3.98
C ARG A 272 10.21 12.53 4.65
N ARG A 273 9.92 11.93 5.80
CA ARG A 273 10.86 11.04 6.48
C ARG A 273 11.16 9.83 5.59
N GLU A 274 12.43 9.60 5.34
CA GLU A 274 12.97 8.36 4.81
C GLU A 274 13.37 7.48 5.99
N TYR A 275 13.12 6.17 5.88
CA TYR A 275 13.46 5.22 6.94
C TYR A 275 14.82 4.57 6.65
N VAL A 276 15.62 4.42 7.68
CA VAL A 276 16.76 3.47 7.71
C VAL A 276 16.31 2.14 8.28
N LEU A 277 17.12 1.08 8.18
CA LEU A 277 16.69 -0.26 8.62
C LEU A 277 16.42 -0.32 10.14
N SER A 278 17.17 0.41 10.97
CA SER A 278 16.93 0.50 12.41
C SER A 278 15.61 1.18 12.80
N ASP A 279 15.00 1.95 11.89
CA ASP A 279 13.68 2.53 12.13
C ASP A 279 12.55 1.48 12.06
N LEU A 280 12.76 0.38 11.35
CA LEU A 280 11.75 -0.65 11.07
C LEU A 280 11.65 -1.69 12.20
N PRO A 281 10.60 -2.53 12.24
CA PRO A 281 10.53 -3.66 13.18
C PRO A 281 11.80 -4.51 13.11
N LYS A 282 12.31 -4.96 14.27
CA LYS A 282 13.58 -5.70 14.37
C LYS A 282 13.63 -6.94 13.45
N GLN A 283 12.48 -7.59 13.24
CA GLN A 283 12.32 -8.75 12.36
C GLN A 283 12.69 -8.43 10.90
N CYS A 284 12.55 -7.18 10.47
CA CYS A 284 12.85 -6.77 9.10
C CYS A 284 14.32 -6.92 8.72
N ARG A 285 15.23 -6.90 9.70
CA ARG A 285 16.64 -7.24 9.47
C ARG A 285 16.81 -8.71 9.05
N SER A 286 16.17 -9.63 9.78
CA SER A 286 16.18 -11.07 9.45
C SER A 286 15.53 -11.34 8.10
N VAL A 287 14.39 -10.68 7.81
CA VAL A 287 13.74 -10.78 6.51
C VAL A 287 14.68 -10.37 5.37
N LEU A 288 15.40 -9.27 5.51
CA LEU A 288 16.38 -8.78 4.54
C LEU A 288 17.57 -9.73 4.33
N GLN A 289 17.98 -10.43 5.39
CA GLN A 289 19.17 -11.29 5.42
C GLN A 289 18.89 -12.75 5.09
N SER A 290 17.62 -13.17 5.06
CA SER A 290 17.26 -14.54 4.68
C SER A 290 17.88 -14.92 3.34
N GLN A 291 18.60 -16.03 3.34
CA GLN A 291 19.08 -16.73 2.15
C GLN A 291 17.95 -17.60 1.62
#